data_AF-A0A7D5RTB9-F1
#
_entry.id   AF-A0A7D5RTB9-F1
#
_cell.length_a   1.000
_cell.length_b   1.000
_cell.length_c   1.000
_cell.angle_alpha   90.00
_cell.angle_beta   90.00
_cell.angle_gamma   90.00
#
_symmetry.space_group_name_H-M   'P 1'
#
loop_
_entity.id
_entity.type
_entity.pdbx_description
1 polymer ?
#
loop_
_entity_poly.entity_id
_entity_poly.type
_entity_poly.pdbx_seq_one_letter_code
_entity_poly.pdbx_strand_id
1 'polypeptide(L)'
;MTFTTPYVTIGGIPSAIPTVFEYTNQKMASAYYNAILAFVRVLAIQPTADNPYPTTMISAGNVAQVNAALYALTNLAKYGVIVTSSAQVFYPTGPVDSAFLAAHNLSKANPPSAGKSSYKTYLMTMTMAQDYDQILRSLAAVGVDTNASGSNVPDVNLMQLQQWRDLAIQVSAIARNVQAAELEGFGGGMHLQALIEINYVQTGNLIISENMAALQSALNITNQVLITLGQMQSLHNNVTTRSSAFNFNYQSKYGASKPSGWSPIYQSAASAYYNTPVTPIVVSSLNLVSGYMQLIAIRNTLSAEITKLSATTPASALNNSTSLYGTLKTVMNDLNTVFVDHHGNPIISTSNQYEAVSAFSKWMLDNYSSFNTPSANQAGQIQNNITFAITAGENLNDTQKETVRNYLFIFEEYYKSASSALQAITQIIQKMAQNIAR
;
A
#
# COMPACT_ATOMS: atom_id res chain seq x y z
N MET A 1 39.90 9.87 37.53
CA MET A 1 40.17 9.91 36.08
C MET A 1 39.15 10.84 35.45
N THR A 2 39.57 12.03 35.05
CA THR A 2 38.75 12.98 34.28
C THR A 2 38.57 12.44 32.87
N PHE A 3 37.39 11.93 32.55
CA PHE A 3 37.03 11.63 31.17
C PHE A 3 36.58 12.91 30.50
N THR A 4 37.52 13.60 29.86
CA THR A 4 37.20 14.47 28.73
C THR A 4 36.75 13.56 27.60
N THR A 5 35.44 13.49 27.33
CA THR A 5 35.00 13.03 26.01
C THR A 5 35.72 13.90 24.99
N PRO A 6 36.48 13.34 24.02
CA PRO A 6 37.14 14.15 23.03
C PRO A 6 36.03 14.75 22.16
N TYR A 7 35.61 15.96 22.48
CA TYR A 7 34.96 16.84 21.52
C TYR A 7 35.96 17.05 20.39
N VAL A 8 35.49 16.97 19.14
CA VAL A 8 36.30 17.48 18.04
C VAL A 8 36.37 18.98 18.28
N THR A 9 37.49 19.47 18.83
CA THR A 9 37.70 20.89 19.06
C THR A 9 37.89 21.58 17.73
N ILE A 10 36.79 22.04 17.15
CA ILE A 10 36.83 22.90 15.97
C ILE A 10 37.27 24.27 16.45
N GLY A 11 38.45 24.70 16.02
CA GLY A 11 38.99 26.02 16.35
C GLY A 11 37.99 27.13 16.04
N GLY A 12 37.61 27.90 17.07
CA GLY A 12 36.77 29.09 16.93
C GLY A 12 35.26 28.87 17.09
N ILE A 13 34.78 27.68 17.48
CA ILE A 13 33.39 27.52 17.91
C ILE A 13 33.27 27.93 19.38
N PRO A 14 32.45 28.95 19.72
CA PRO A 14 32.19 29.27 21.12
C PRO A 14 31.52 28.06 21.81
N SER A 15 31.99 27.68 23.01
CA SER A 15 31.35 26.66 23.83
C SER A 15 29.84 26.94 23.86
N ALA A 16 29.02 25.94 23.46
CA ALA A 16 27.59 26.11 23.33
C ALA A 16 27.01 26.81 24.55
N ILE A 17 26.42 27.99 24.33
CA ILE A 17 25.88 28.79 25.42
C ILE A 17 24.49 28.22 25.71
N PRO A 18 24.25 27.62 26.88
CA PRO A 18 22.92 27.16 27.25
C PRO A 18 22.08 28.41 27.53
N THR A 19 21.44 28.95 26.50
CA THR A 19 20.45 30.01 26.69
C THR A 19 19.07 29.39 26.70
N VAL A 20 18.30 29.74 27.73
CA VAL A 20 17.00 29.18 28.15
C VAL A 20 15.86 29.44 27.16
N PHE A 21 16.17 29.83 25.92
CA PHE A 21 15.21 30.04 24.84
C PHE A 21 15.73 29.39 23.56
N GLU A 22 15.60 28.07 23.44
CA GLU A 22 15.76 27.34 22.18
C GLU A 22 14.59 27.61 21.24
N TYR A 23 14.37 28.88 20.89
CA TYR A 23 13.61 29.23 19.70
C TYR A 23 14.63 29.55 18.60
N THR A 24 15.03 28.54 17.84
CA THR A 24 15.76 28.76 16.59
C THR A 24 14.91 29.65 15.72
N ASN A 25 15.46 30.81 15.33
CA ASN A 25 14.84 31.62 14.30
C ASN A 25 14.64 30.73 13.06
N GLN A 26 13.45 30.76 12.47
CA GLN A 26 13.09 29.93 11.31
C GLN A 26 14.13 30.03 10.17
N LYS A 27 14.81 31.17 10.03
CA LYS A 27 15.88 31.39 9.04
C LYS A 27 17.15 30.62 9.37
N MET A 28 17.54 30.54 10.65
CA MET A 28 18.67 29.73 11.11
C MET A 28 18.41 28.24 10.86
N ALA A 29 17.22 27.77 11.25
CA ALA A 29 16.80 26.39 11.02
C ALA A 29 16.77 26.04 9.52
N SER A 30 16.16 26.90 8.69
CA SER A 30 16.10 26.69 7.25
C SER A 30 17.49 26.60 6.61
N ALA A 31 18.43 27.45 7.02
CA ALA A 31 19.80 27.41 6.49
C ALA A 31 20.55 26.15 6.90
N TYR A 32 20.39 25.72 8.15
CA TYR A 32 20.95 24.46 8.64
C TYR A 32 20.41 23.26 7.85
N TYR A 33 19.08 23.12 7.75
CA TYR A 33 18.47 21.98 7.05
C TYR A 33 18.75 21.97 5.54
N ASN A 34 18.80 23.13 4.90
CA ASN A 34 19.21 23.22 3.49
C ASN A 34 20.63 22.68 3.26
N ALA A 35 21.54 22.88 4.21
CA ALA A 35 22.89 22.31 4.14
C ALA A 35 22.88 20.80 4.41
N ILE A 36 22.09 20.31 5.37
CA ILE A 36 21.94 18.88 5.66
C ILE A 36 21.38 18.10 4.46
N LEU A 37 20.48 18.68 3.66
CA LEU A 37 19.90 18.04 2.47
C LEU A 37 20.96 17.56 1.45
N ALA A 38 22.14 18.18 1.39
CA ALA A 38 23.21 17.71 0.52
C ALA A 38 23.70 16.31 0.93
N PHE A 39 23.75 16.02 2.23
CA PHE A 39 24.13 14.71 2.76
C PHE A 39 23.02 13.68 2.53
N VAL A 40 21.76 14.06 2.78
CA VAL A 40 20.59 13.20 2.50
C VAL A 40 20.59 12.75 1.05
N ARG A 41 20.77 13.69 0.10
CA ARG A 41 20.78 13.37 -1.34
C ARG A 41 21.84 12.34 -1.69
N VAL A 42 23.02 12.41 -1.09
CA VAL A 42 24.09 11.42 -1.29
C VAL A 42 23.70 10.05 -0.72
N LEU A 43 23.08 10.00 0.46
CA LEU A 43 22.59 8.75 1.06
C LEU A 43 21.43 8.14 0.26
N ALA A 44 20.60 8.96 -0.38
CA ALA A 44 19.46 8.54 -1.17
C ALA A 44 19.81 8.04 -2.58
N ILE A 45 21.06 8.20 -3.04
CA ILE A 45 21.48 7.63 -4.33
C ILE A 45 21.35 6.11 -4.22
N GLN A 46 20.51 5.51 -5.06
CA GLN A 46 20.32 4.05 -5.15
C GLN A 46 20.91 3.53 -6.46
N PRO A 47 21.38 2.26 -6.50
CA PRO A 47 21.73 1.61 -7.75
C PRO A 47 20.48 1.53 -8.63
N THR A 48 20.62 1.79 -9.92
CA THR A 48 19.53 1.57 -10.89
C THR A 48 19.45 0.09 -11.25
N ALA A 49 18.26 -0.41 -11.59
CA ALA A 49 18.06 -1.80 -12.01
C ALA A 49 18.98 -2.20 -13.19
N ASP A 50 19.28 -1.26 -14.09
CA ASP A 50 20.13 -1.49 -15.27
C ASP A 50 21.64 -1.51 -14.96
N ASN A 51 22.04 -1.08 -13.76
CA ASN A 51 23.44 -1.11 -13.32
C ASN A 51 23.47 -1.25 -11.78
N PRO A 52 23.30 -2.48 -11.26
CA PRO A 52 23.26 -2.72 -9.82
C PRO A 52 24.61 -2.47 -9.14
N TYR A 53 25.70 -2.35 -9.89
CA TYR A 53 27.05 -2.13 -9.38
C TYR A 53 27.83 -1.06 -10.16
N PRO A 54 27.43 0.22 -10.11
CA PRO A 54 28.18 1.29 -10.77
C PRO A 54 29.57 1.42 -10.15
N THR A 55 30.61 1.52 -10.99
CA THR A 55 32.00 1.71 -10.52
C THR A 55 32.18 3.01 -9.73
N THR A 56 31.33 4.02 -9.96
CA THR A 56 31.19 5.20 -9.10
C THR A 56 29.73 5.66 -9.05
N MET A 57 29.06 5.47 -7.90
CA MET A 57 27.69 5.97 -7.69
C MET A 57 27.65 7.48 -7.39
N ILE A 58 28.76 8.02 -6.90
CA ILE A 58 28.91 9.42 -6.49
C ILE A 58 29.67 10.16 -7.60
N SER A 59 29.15 11.30 -8.02
CA SER A 59 29.78 12.18 -9.01
C SER A 59 30.63 13.27 -8.34
N ALA A 60 31.53 13.90 -9.10
CA ALA A 60 32.24 15.11 -8.66
C ALA A 60 31.26 16.25 -8.28
N GLY A 61 30.08 16.30 -8.90
CA GLY A 61 29.02 17.24 -8.54
C GLY A 61 28.47 17.00 -7.13
N ASN A 62 28.34 15.74 -6.70
CA ASN A 62 27.92 15.41 -5.34
C ASN A 62 28.97 15.82 -4.31
N VAL A 63 30.25 15.62 -4.63
CA VAL A 63 31.37 16.05 -3.77
C VAL A 63 31.33 17.57 -3.57
N ALA A 64 31.20 18.34 -4.66
CA ALA A 64 31.11 19.79 -4.59
C ALA A 64 29.90 20.27 -3.74
N GLN A 65 28.75 19.59 -3.85
CA GLN A 65 27.57 19.89 -3.05
C GLN A 65 27.79 19.63 -1.55
N VAL A 66 28.43 18.51 -1.19
CA VAL A 66 28.74 18.19 0.21
C VAL A 66 29.76 19.16 0.80
N ASN A 67 30.80 19.52 0.05
CA ASN A 67 31.80 20.47 0.54
C ASN A 67 31.21 21.89 0.71
N ALA A 68 30.33 22.30 -0.20
CA ALA A 68 29.56 23.55 -0.03
C ALA A 68 28.66 23.51 1.22
N ALA A 69 28.03 22.37 1.50
CA ALA A 69 27.21 22.18 2.70
C ALA A 69 28.06 22.19 3.99
N LEU A 70 29.23 21.55 4.00
CA LEU A 70 30.17 21.59 5.12
C LEU A 70 30.66 23.01 5.41
N TYR A 71 30.95 23.78 4.36
CA TYR A 71 31.29 25.18 4.48
C TYR A 71 30.15 25.99 5.11
N ALA A 72 28.91 25.79 4.64
CA ALA A 72 27.74 26.44 5.21
C ALA A 72 27.51 26.07 6.69
N LEU A 73 27.52 24.78 7.03
CA LEU A 73 27.33 24.30 8.40
C LEU A 73 28.41 24.82 9.34
N THR A 74 29.68 24.82 8.90
CA THR A 74 30.79 25.38 9.67
C THR A 74 30.57 26.87 9.98
N ASN A 75 30.19 27.65 8.96
CA ASN A 75 29.97 29.09 9.11
C ASN A 75 28.76 29.40 9.98
N LEU A 76 27.67 28.62 9.82
CA LEU A 76 26.51 28.69 10.69
C LEU A 76 26.86 28.37 12.14
N ALA A 77 27.75 27.40 12.39
CA ALA A 77 28.18 27.04 13.74
C ALA A 77 29.07 28.11 14.38
N LYS A 78 29.94 28.77 13.60
CA LYS A 78 30.86 29.81 14.10
C LYS A 78 30.23 31.19 14.21
N TYR A 79 29.43 31.59 13.22
CA TYR A 79 28.99 32.97 13.03
C TYR A 79 27.46 33.14 13.08
N GLY A 80 26.70 32.04 13.00
CA GLY A 80 25.25 32.07 13.00
C GLY A 80 24.64 32.76 11.79
N VAL A 81 23.42 33.24 11.96
CA VAL A 81 22.65 34.00 10.97
C VAL A 81 22.34 35.38 11.52
N ILE A 82 22.54 36.41 10.70
CA ILE A 82 22.15 37.78 11.05
C ILE A 82 20.81 38.08 10.39
N VAL A 83 19.83 38.51 11.19
CA VAL A 83 18.55 39.00 10.67
C VAL A 83 18.37 40.45 11.06
N THR A 84 18.08 41.31 10.09
CA THR A 84 17.79 42.72 10.32
C THR A 84 16.35 42.93 10.76
N SER A 85 16.03 44.10 11.28
CA SER A 85 14.64 44.52 11.56
C SER A 85 13.74 44.52 10.32
N SER A 86 14.32 44.63 9.11
CA SER A 86 13.61 44.49 7.83
C SER A 86 13.48 43.04 7.33
N ALA A 87 13.82 42.06 8.17
CA ALA A 87 13.84 40.63 7.86
C ALA A 87 14.83 40.20 6.75
N GLN A 88 15.79 41.07 6.38
CA GLN A 88 16.92 40.65 5.54
C GLN A 88 17.82 39.70 6.33
N VAL A 89 18.32 38.66 5.64
CA VAL A 89 19.11 37.58 6.24
C VAL A 89 20.51 37.58 5.64
N PHE A 90 21.52 37.55 6.48
CA PHE A 90 22.92 37.42 6.08
C PHE A 90 23.54 36.16 6.70
N TYR A 91 24.37 35.48 5.90
CA TYR A 91 25.13 34.28 6.26
C TYR A 91 26.62 34.65 6.27
N PRO A 92 27.19 35.08 7.40
CA PRO A 92 28.58 35.50 7.44
C PRO A 92 29.51 34.33 7.12
N THR A 93 30.49 34.57 6.24
CA THR A 93 31.58 33.62 5.93
C THR A 93 32.83 33.87 6.78
N GLY A 94 32.77 34.87 7.67
CA GLY A 94 33.84 35.28 8.56
C GLY A 94 33.31 36.05 9.78
N PRO A 95 34.20 36.51 10.67
CA PRO A 95 33.82 37.26 11.87
C PRO A 95 32.96 38.49 11.56
N VAL A 96 31.92 38.72 12.36
CA VAL A 96 31.03 39.88 12.25
C VAL A 96 31.69 41.10 12.91
N ASP A 97 32.63 41.70 12.19
CA ASP A 97 33.42 42.86 12.63
C ASP A 97 32.79 44.20 12.21
N SER A 98 33.49 45.31 12.50
CA SER A 98 33.02 46.65 12.13
C SER A 98 32.96 46.86 10.61
N ALA A 99 33.83 46.20 9.84
CA ALA A 99 33.85 46.30 8.38
C ALA A 99 32.65 45.58 7.75
N PHE A 100 32.33 44.37 8.23
CA PHE A 100 31.13 43.63 7.84
C PHE A 100 29.88 44.47 8.10
N LEU A 101 29.76 45.03 9.31
CA LEU A 101 28.60 45.84 9.67
C LEU A 101 28.49 47.12 8.83
N ALA A 102 29.62 47.76 8.52
CA ALA A 102 29.64 48.93 7.64
C ALA A 102 29.19 48.58 6.22
N ALA A 103 29.69 47.49 5.65
CA ALA A 103 29.35 47.03 4.30
C ALA A 103 27.85 46.70 4.14
N HIS A 104 27.18 46.32 5.22
CA HIS A 104 25.77 45.91 5.21
C HIS A 104 24.82 46.95 5.85
N ASN A 105 25.31 48.17 6.12
CA ASN A 105 24.55 49.25 6.77
C ASN A 105 23.90 48.82 8.11
N LEU A 106 24.63 48.04 8.91
CA LEU A 106 24.18 47.54 10.22
C LEU A 106 24.83 48.32 11.36
N SER A 107 24.12 48.46 12.49
CA SER A 107 24.66 49.09 13.70
C SER A 107 24.54 48.17 14.93
N LYS A 108 25.61 48.12 15.74
CA LYS A 108 25.60 47.52 17.09
C LYS A 108 24.92 48.43 18.13
N ALA A 109 24.73 49.70 17.82
CA ALA A 109 24.11 50.65 18.75
C ALA A 109 22.60 50.42 18.88
N ASN A 110 22.07 50.58 20.09
CA ASN A 110 20.64 50.63 20.36
C ASN A 110 20.30 51.97 21.04
N PRO A 111 19.62 52.93 20.36
CA PRO A 111 19.06 52.82 19.00
C PRO A 111 20.13 52.83 17.89
N PRO A 112 19.80 52.35 16.68
CA PRO A 112 20.73 52.36 15.54
C PRO A 112 21.14 53.78 15.15
N SER A 113 22.37 53.92 14.65
CA SER A 113 22.84 55.17 14.05
C SER A 113 21.98 55.54 12.82
N ALA A 114 21.81 56.84 12.55
CA ALA A 114 21.01 57.32 11.42
C ALA A 114 21.41 56.62 10.10
N GLY A 115 20.41 56.08 9.39
CA GLY A 115 20.60 55.35 8.13
C GLY A 115 21.04 53.89 8.25
N LYS A 116 21.21 53.34 9.46
CA LYS A 116 21.60 51.94 9.69
C LYS A 116 20.48 51.12 10.32
N SER A 117 20.41 49.84 9.97
CA SER A 117 19.44 48.89 10.52
C SER A 117 19.95 48.22 11.80
N SER A 118 19.04 47.98 12.76
CA SER A 118 19.29 47.06 13.88
C SER A 118 19.34 45.61 13.38
N TYR A 119 20.09 44.76 14.09
CA TYR A 119 20.21 43.35 13.75
C TYR A 119 20.19 42.45 14.99
N LYS A 120 19.85 41.18 14.78
CA LYS A 120 20.00 40.11 15.76
C LYS A 120 20.80 38.97 15.13
N THR A 121 21.74 38.42 15.88
CA THR A 121 22.46 37.20 15.50
C THR A 121 21.80 36.01 16.16
N TYR A 122 21.50 34.98 15.38
CA TYR A 122 20.96 33.71 15.84
C TYR A 122 22.01 32.63 15.62
N LEU A 123 22.34 31.89 16.66
CA LEU A 123 23.29 30.78 16.60
C LEU A 123 22.55 29.44 16.45
N MET A 124 23.29 28.38 16.12
CA MET A 124 22.76 27.02 16.18
C MET A 124 22.25 26.70 17.59
N THR A 125 21.15 25.96 17.69
CA THR A 125 20.76 25.29 18.95
C THR A 125 21.80 24.24 19.32
N MET A 126 21.79 23.81 20.60
CA MET A 126 22.66 22.74 21.06
C MET A 126 22.50 21.47 20.23
N THR A 127 21.27 21.08 19.91
CA THR A 127 20.97 19.88 19.10
C THR A 127 21.59 19.96 17.70
N MET A 128 21.33 21.04 16.94
CA MET A 128 21.96 21.28 15.62
C MET A 128 23.49 21.23 15.67
N ALA A 129 24.10 21.76 16.73
CA ALA A 129 25.55 21.71 16.92
C ALA A 129 26.04 20.28 17.22
N GLN A 130 25.30 19.50 18.02
CA GLN A 130 25.60 18.10 18.31
C GLN A 130 25.47 17.21 17.07
N ASP A 131 24.41 17.39 16.28
CA ASP A 131 24.21 16.67 15.02
C ASP A 131 25.33 16.98 14.04
N TYR A 132 25.74 18.25 13.95
CA TYR A 132 26.87 18.63 13.12
C TYR A 132 28.19 18.00 13.61
N ASP A 133 28.46 17.99 14.93
CA ASP A 133 29.63 17.30 15.50
C ASP A 133 29.63 15.80 15.16
N GLN A 134 28.47 15.14 15.16
CA GLN A 134 28.38 13.74 14.75
C GLN A 134 28.69 13.53 13.27
N ILE A 135 28.22 14.42 12.38
CA ILE A 135 28.60 14.39 10.96
C ILE A 135 30.11 14.52 10.83
N LEU A 136 30.73 15.47 11.54
CA LEU A 136 32.18 15.64 11.51
C LEU A 136 32.93 14.41 12.01
N ARG A 137 32.52 13.81 13.13
CA ARG A 137 33.13 12.56 13.61
C ARG A 137 33.01 11.42 12.60
N SER A 138 31.87 11.32 11.91
CA SER A 138 31.67 10.30 10.89
C SER A 138 32.56 10.52 9.65
N LEU A 139 32.81 11.78 9.27
CA LEU A 139 33.74 12.12 8.21
C LEU A 139 35.20 11.87 8.63
N ALA A 140 35.55 12.19 9.88
CA ALA A 140 36.85 11.87 10.45
C ALA A 140 37.12 10.35 10.45
N ALA A 141 36.09 9.52 10.64
CA ALA A 141 36.20 8.05 10.59
C ALA A 141 36.61 7.52 9.20
N VAL A 142 36.38 8.28 8.13
CA VAL A 142 36.85 7.96 6.77
C VAL A 142 38.07 8.78 6.36
N GLY A 143 38.77 9.38 7.34
CA GLY A 143 40.03 10.08 7.13
C GLY A 143 39.90 11.50 6.59
N VAL A 144 38.73 12.14 6.69
CA VAL A 144 38.59 13.58 6.41
C VAL A 144 39.24 14.36 7.55
N ASP A 145 40.09 15.34 7.22
CA ASP A 145 40.65 16.24 8.22
C ASP A 145 39.60 17.28 8.65
N THR A 146 38.91 16.98 9.75
CA THR A 146 37.92 17.90 10.34
C THR A 146 38.54 19.01 11.19
N ASN A 147 39.86 18.99 11.38
CA ASN A 147 40.61 19.92 12.23
C ASN A 147 41.64 20.75 11.45
N ALA A 148 41.58 20.75 10.11
CA ALA A 148 42.58 21.37 9.25
C ALA A 148 42.89 22.82 9.64
N SER A 149 44.10 23.03 10.17
CA SER A 149 44.60 24.32 10.62
C SER A 149 44.82 25.25 9.42
N GLY A 150 43.86 26.16 9.17
CA GLY A 150 44.01 27.22 8.16
C GLY A 150 42.70 27.68 7.54
N SER A 151 41.79 26.75 7.21
CA SER A 151 40.44 27.06 6.70
C SER A 151 39.34 26.73 7.72
N ASN A 152 39.62 25.85 8.68
CA ASN A 152 38.67 25.32 9.67
C ASN A 152 37.36 24.79 9.05
N VAL A 153 37.36 24.39 7.78
CA VAL A 153 36.23 23.77 7.06
C VAL A 153 36.72 22.43 6.50
N PRO A 154 36.09 21.31 6.84
CA PRO A 154 36.44 20.01 6.27
C PRO A 154 36.17 19.97 4.77
N ASP A 155 37.07 19.34 4.02
CA ASP A 155 36.93 19.11 2.59
C ASP A 155 36.98 17.60 2.32
N VAL A 156 36.00 17.10 1.57
CA VAL A 156 35.84 15.68 1.28
C VAL A 156 36.18 15.44 -0.18
N ASN A 157 37.01 14.43 -0.47
CA ASN A 157 37.23 13.98 -1.85
C ASN A 157 36.27 12.86 -2.25
N LEU A 158 36.26 12.50 -3.54
CA LEU A 158 35.33 11.49 -4.06
C LEU A 158 35.42 10.13 -3.33
N MET A 159 36.63 9.66 -3.07
CA MET A 159 36.86 8.37 -2.40
C MET A 159 36.36 8.41 -0.96
N GLN A 160 36.64 9.48 -0.24
CA GLN A 160 36.18 9.68 1.15
C GLN A 160 34.66 9.77 1.22
N LEU A 161 34.01 10.46 0.28
CA LEU A 161 32.55 10.57 0.28
C LEU A 161 31.86 9.23 0.00
N GLN A 162 32.46 8.40 -0.86
CA GLN A 162 31.99 7.03 -1.11
C GLN A 162 32.11 6.17 0.15
N GLN A 163 33.30 6.17 0.78
CA GLN A 163 33.52 5.45 2.04
C GLN A 163 32.60 5.93 3.16
N TRP A 164 32.36 7.25 3.25
CA TRP A 164 31.46 7.83 4.23
C TRP A 164 30.01 7.35 4.03
N ARG A 165 29.52 7.35 2.78
CA ARG A 165 28.19 6.85 2.44
C ARG A 165 28.05 5.38 2.82
N ASP A 166 29.02 4.55 2.47
CA ASP A 166 28.98 3.12 2.77
C ASP A 166 28.98 2.87 4.29
N LEU A 167 29.78 3.62 5.04
CA LEU A 167 29.80 3.59 6.50
C LEU A 167 28.49 4.09 7.10
N ALA A 168 27.92 5.17 6.57
CA ALA A 168 26.67 5.77 7.07
C ALA A 168 25.45 4.87 6.81
N ILE A 169 25.43 4.12 5.70
CA ILE A 169 24.40 3.11 5.42
C ILE A 169 24.52 1.95 6.42
N GLN A 170 25.74 1.50 6.72
CA GLN A 170 25.96 0.42 7.69
C GLN A 170 25.67 0.86 9.13
N VAL A 171 25.95 2.12 9.46
CA VAL A 171 25.74 2.69 10.80
C VAL A 171 24.42 3.48 10.82
N SER A 172 23.33 2.75 11.04
CA SER A 172 21.95 3.27 11.08
C SER A 172 21.74 4.52 11.94
N ALA A 173 22.60 4.82 12.93
CA ALA A 173 22.51 6.06 13.71
C ALA A 173 22.81 7.33 12.88
N ILE A 174 23.80 7.31 11.98
CA ILE A 174 24.19 8.51 11.20
C ILE A 174 23.16 8.79 10.12
N ALA A 175 22.72 7.74 9.39
CA ALA A 175 21.63 7.86 8.43
C ALA A 175 20.33 8.35 9.09
N ARG A 176 20.01 7.85 10.30
CA ARG A 176 18.84 8.32 11.07
C ARG A 176 18.97 9.77 11.52
N ASN A 177 20.14 10.24 11.93
CA ASN A 177 20.29 11.62 12.40
C ASN A 177 20.25 12.63 11.24
N VAL A 178 20.82 12.28 10.09
CA VAL A 178 20.74 13.09 8.86
C VAL A 178 19.31 13.15 8.31
N GLN A 179 18.57 12.02 8.36
CA GLN A 179 17.15 11.98 7.97
C GLN A 179 16.22 12.62 9.02
N ALA A 180 16.52 12.49 10.32
CA ALA A 180 15.76 13.13 11.39
C ALA A 180 15.88 14.66 11.32
N ALA A 181 17.08 15.18 11.04
CA ALA A 181 17.28 16.61 10.80
C ALA A 181 16.45 17.11 9.61
N GLU A 182 16.35 16.36 8.49
CA GLU A 182 15.45 16.73 7.39
C GLU A 182 13.98 16.85 7.83
N LEU A 183 13.51 15.91 8.65
CA LEU A 183 12.13 15.86 9.13
C LEU A 183 11.80 16.98 10.14
N GLU A 184 12.75 17.41 10.97
CA GLU A 184 12.58 18.55 11.89
C GLU A 184 12.42 19.90 11.15
N GLY A 185 12.89 20.00 9.90
CA GLY A 185 12.68 21.15 9.02
C GLY A 185 11.20 21.42 8.69
N PHE A 186 10.29 20.47 8.96
CA PHE A 186 8.85 20.60 8.75
C PHE A 186 8.05 21.05 9.99
N GLY A 187 8.68 21.25 11.15
CA GLY A 187 8.04 21.91 12.28
C GLY A 187 8.35 21.32 13.66
N GLY A 188 9.29 21.95 14.36
CA GLY A 188 9.28 22.12 15.82
C GLY A 188 9.63 20.90 16.69
N GLY A 189 10.91 20.83 17.09
CA GLY A 189 11.33 20.46 18.46
C GLY A 189 10.75 19.19 19.09
N MET A 190 10.71 18.07 18.37
CA MET A 190 10.43 16.76 18.98
C MET A 190 11.75 16.04 19.25
N HIS A 191 12.00 15.68 20.50
CA HIS A 191 13.14 14.85 20.91
C HIS A 191 13.27 13.62 20.00
N LEU A 192 14.49 13.20 19.64
CA LEU A 192 14.76 12.02 18.78
C LEU A 192 13.94 10.77 19.17
N GLN A 193 13.66 10.57 20.46
CA GLN A 193 12.77 9.51 20.96
C GLN A 193 11.31 9.72 20.54
N ALA A 194 10.76 10.92 20.71
CA ALA A 194 9.41 11.27 20.28
C ALA A 194 9.28 11.25 18.75
N LEU A 195 10.33 11.63 18.02
CA LEU A 195 10.34 11.62 16.56
C LEU A 195 10.36 10.19 15.99
N ILE A 196 11.14 9.29 16.60
CA ILE A 196 11.15 7.86 16.25
C ILE A 196 9.84 7.19 16.70
N GLU A 197 9.35 7.46 17.92
CA GLU A 197 8.05 6.95 18.39
C GLU A 197 6.91 7.37 17.48
N ILE A 198 6.78 8.67 17.22
CA ILE A 198 5.67 9.21 16.46
C ILE A 198 5.79 8.78 15.00
N ASN A 199 6.91 8.98 14.31
CA ASN A 199 6.97 8.62 12.89
C ASN A 199 6.96 7.12 12.64
N TYR A 200 7.65 6.31 13.45
CA TYR A 200 7.64 4.86 13.25
C TYR A 200 6.24 4.33 13.50
N VAL A 201 5.63 4.63 14.66
CA VAL A 201 4.28 4.15 15.02
C VAL A 201 3.22 4.74 14.11
N GLN A 202 3.32 6.01 13.72
CA GLN A 202 2.37 6.64 12.79
C GLN A 202 2.47 6.02 11.39
N THR A 203 3.68 5.84 10.85
CA THR A 203 3.85 5.23 9.52
C THR A 203 3.40 3.77 9.52
N GLY A 204 3.74 3.02 10.57
CA GLY A 204 3.25 1.65 10.76
C GLY A 204 1.72 1.60 10.82
N ASN A 205 1.10 2.48 11.60
CA ASN A 205 -0.36 2.56 11.71
C ASN A 205 -1.04 2.98 10.41
N LEU A 206 -0.46 3.92 9.66
CA LEU A 206 -0.97 4.34 8.36
C LEU A 206 -0.95 3.19 7.36
N ILE A 207 0.20 2.53 7.18
CA ILE A 207 0.34 1.40 6.25
C ILE A 207 -0.61 0.25 6.64
N ILE A 208 -0.73 -0.05 7.93
CA ILE A 208 -1.60 -1.14 8.38
C ILE A 208 -3.08 -0.75 8.22
N SER A 209 -3.45 0.49 8.53
CA SER A 209 -4.82 0.99 8.33
C SER A 209 -5.23 0.95 6.85
N GLU A 210 -4.36 1.42 5.95
CA GLU A 210 -4.62 1.40 4.50
C GLU A 210 -4.77 -0.04 3.97
N ASN A 211 -3.89 -0.95 4.39
CA ASN A 211 -3.97 -2.36 3.99
C ASN A 211 -5.22 -3.05 4.56
N MET A 212 -5.59 -2.79 5.81
CA MET A 212 -6.82 -3.35 6.41
C MET A 212 -8.08 -2.81 5.75
N ALA A 213 -8.12 -1.51 5.42
CA ALA A 213 -9.23 -0.90 4.68
C ALA A 213 -9.37 -1.52 3.27
N ALA A 214 -8.25 -1.74 2.58
CA ALA A 214 -8.25 -2.42 1.28
C ALA A 214 -8.75 -3.87 1.39
N LEU A 215 -8.31 -4.63 2.39
CA LEU A 215 -8.75 -6.00 2.63
C LEU A 215 -10.23 -6.09 3.02
N GLN A 216 -10.71 -5.16 3.86
CA GLN A 216 -12.13 -5.08 4.22
C GLN A 216 -13.00 -4.82 2.99
N SER A 217 -12.57 -3.88 2.13
CA SER A 217 -13.26 -3.60 0.86
C SER A 217 -13.30 -4.85 -0.03
N ALA A 218 -12.16 -5.53 -0.19
CA ALA A 218 -12.05 -6.74 -1.00
C ALA A 218 -12.93 -7.89 -0.45
N LEU A 219 -12.92 -8.13 0.85
CA LEU A 219 -13.76 -9.14 1.51
C LEU A 219 -15.26 -8.83 1.34
N ASN A 220 -15.64 -7.56 1.46
CA ASN A 220 -17.03 -7.14 1.27
C ASN A 220 -17.49 -7.39 -0.17
N ILE A 221 -16.65 -7.08 -1.17
CA ILE A 221 -16.94 -7.37 -2.58
C ILE A 221 -17.08 -8.89 -2.80
N THR A 222 -16.13 -9.69 -2.30
CA THR A 222 -16.21 -11.16 -2.42
C THR A 222 -17.48 -11.73 -1.79
N ASN A 223 -17.88 -11.23 -0.62
CA ASN A 223 -19.10 -11.68 0.05
C ASN A 223 -20.37 -11.29 -0.72
N GLN A 224 -20.42 -10.08 -1.29
CA GLN A 224 -21.54 -9.65 -2.14
C GLN A 224 -21.68 -10.56 -3.37
N VAL A 225 -20.55 -10.86 -4.04
CA VAL A 225 -20.52 -11.81 -5.16
C VAL A 225 -21.06 -13.17 -4.76
N LEU A 226 -20.63 -13.73 -3.62
CA LEU A 226 -21.11 -15.03 -3.15
C LEU A 226 -22.62 -15.02 -2.86
N ILE A 227 -23.16 -13.93 -2.30
CA ILE A 227 -24.60 -13.75 -2.10
C ILE A 227 -25.33 -13.73 -3.45
N THR A 228 -24.84 -12.95 -4.41
CA THR A 228 -25.43 -12.84 -5.75
C THR A 228 -25.40 -14.17 -6.50
N LEU A 229 -24.29 -14.92 -6.43
CA LEU A 229 -24.18 -16.27 -6.98
C LEU A 229 -25.11 -17.26 -6.26
N GLY A 230 -25.23 -17.17 -4.94
CA GLY A 230 -26.16 -17.99 -4.16
C GLY A 230 -27.62 -17.74 -4.52
N GLN A 231 -28.00 -16.48 -4.77
CA GLN A 231 -29.32 -16.12 -5.30
C GLN A 231 -29.54 -16.69 -6.69
N MET A 232 -28.53 -16.61 -7.56
CA MET A 232 -28.59 -17.19 -8.91
C MET A 232 -28.76 -18.71 -8.87
N GLN A 233 -27.99 -19.40 -8.04
CA GLN A 233 -28.10 -20.85 -7.85
C GLN A 233 -29.46 -21.23 -7.27
N SER A 234 -29.95 -20.47 -6.28
CA SER A 234 -31.27 -20.70 -5.69
C SER A 234 -32.40 -20.52 -6.71
N LEU A 235 -32.27 -19.52 -7.59
CA LEU A 235 -33.22 -19.31 -8.69
C LEU A 235 -33.17 -20.49 -9.67
N HIS A 236 -31.98 -20.88 -10.10
CA HIS A 236 -31.74 -22.00 -11.01
C HIS A 236 -32.26 -23.34 -10.45
N ASN A 237 -32.18 -23.53 -9.13
CA ASN A 237 -32.66 -24.75 -8.47
C ASN A 237 -34.19 -24.90 -8.47
N ASN A 238 -34.96 -23.92 -8.98
CA ASN A 238 -36.42 -24.02 -9.17
C ASN A 238 -36.79 -24.84 -10.44
N VAL A 239 -36.12 -25.96 -10.64
CA VAL A 239 -36.41 -26.94 -11.70
C VAL A 239 -36.82 -28.25 -11.03
N THR A 240 -37.88 -28.87 -11.54
CA THR A 240 -38.31 -30.20 -11.12
C THR A 240 -38.32 -31.13 -12.32
N THR A 241 -38.39 -32.43 -12.07
CA THR A 241 -38.50 -33.42 -13.14
C THR A 241 -39.97 -33.78 -13.33
N ARG A 242 -40.41 -33.92 -14.57
CA ARG A 242 -41.70 -34.59 -14.80
C ARG A 242 -41.52 -36.06 -14.49
N SER A 243 -42.14 -36.56 -13.42
CA SER A 243 -42.40 -37.98 -13.31
C SER A 243 -43.58 -38.32 -14.21
N SER A 244 -43.31 -39.02 -15.31
CA SER A 244 -44.34 -39.91 -15.84
C SER A 244 -44.47 -41.08 -14.85
N ALA A 245 -45.65 -41.70 -14.79
CA ALA A 245 -45.77 -43.03 -14.20
C ALA A 245 -45.60 -44.04 -15.33
N PHE A 246 -44.89 -45.15 -15.07
CA PHE A 246 -44.81 -46.26 -16.02
C PHE A 246 -46.19 -46.92 -16.07
N ASN A 247 -47.04 -46.45 -16.99
CA ASN A 247 -48.40 -46.93 -17.12
C ASN A 247 -48.42 -48.20 -17.97
N PHE A 248 -47.99 -49.31 -17.38
CA PHE A 248 -48.14 -50.63 -17.99
C PHE A 248 -49.46 -51.26 -17.55
N ASN A 249 -50.39 -51.40 -18.50
CA ASN A 249 -51.68 -52.02 -18.23
C ASN A 249 -51.63 -53.53 -18.49
N TYR A 250 -51.67 -54.32 -17.42
CA TYR A 250 -51.78 -55.78 -17.49
C TYR A 250 -53.09 -56.29 -18.12
N GLN A 251 -54.09 -55.42 -18.30
CA GLN A 251 -55.41 -55.76 -18.83
C GLN A 251 -55.55 -55.63 -20.36
N SER A 252 -54.49 -55.29 -21.12
CA SER A 252 -54.67 -54.97 -22.54
C SER A 252 -54.69 -56.19 -23.50
N LYS A 253 -55.84 -56.33 -24.18
CA LYS A 253 -56.10 -56.81 -25.56
C LYS A 253 -55.64 -58.19 -26.06
N TYR A 254 -54.75 -58.92 -25.38
CA TYR A 254 -54.13 -60.12 -25.98
C TYR A 254 -54.48 -61.46 -25.32
N GLY A 255 -55.41 -61.49 -24.36
CA GLY A 255 -55.88 -62.76 -23.76
C GLY A 255 -54.80 -63.61 -23.08
N ALA A 256 -53.59 -63.08 -22.90
CA ALA A 256 -52.51 -63.79 -22.25
C ALA A 256 -52.85 -63.91 -20.76
N SER A 257 -53.08 -65.14 -20.30
CA SER A 257 -53.37 -65.49 -18.90
C SER A 257 -52.11 -65.96 -18.15
N LYS A 258 -50.92 -65.90 -18.78
CA LYS A 258 -49.66 -66.42 -18.24
C LYS A 258 -48.47 -65.44 -18.35
N PRO A 259 -47.54 -65.43 -17.35
CA PRO A 259 -46.32 -64.60 -17.28
C PRO A 259 -45.53 -64.44 -18.58
N SER A 260 -45.44 -65.51 -19.35
CA SER A 260 -44.68 -65.54 -20.61
C SER A 260 -45.29 -64.68 -21.71
N GLY A 261 -46.60 -64.41 -21.69
CA GLY A 261 -47.28 -63.64 -22.75
C GLY A 261 -47.10 -62.11 -22.63
N TRP A 262 -46.93 -61.60 -21.41
CA TRP A 262 -46.75 -60.15 -21.18
C TRP A 262 -45.28 -59.73 -21.13
N SER A 263 -44.35 -60.68 -20.87
CA SER A 263 -42.92 -60.37 -20.70
C SER A 263 -42.30 -59.59 -21.87
N PRO A 264 -42.49 -59.97 -23.16
CA PRO A 264 -41.93 -59.20 -24.27
C PRO A 264 -42.53 -57.80 -24.42
N ILE A 265 -43.84 -57.66 -24.15
CA ILE A 265 -44.57 -56.38 -24.24
C ILE A 265 -44.13 -55.46 -23.09
N TYR A 266 -43.98 -56.02 -21.89
CA TYR A 266 -43.43 -55.31 -20.73
C TYR A 266 -42.00 -54.86 -21.00
N GLN A 267 -41.13 -55.73 -21.50
CA GLN A 267 -39.74 -55.36 -21.83
C GLN A 267 -39.67 -54.27 -22.90
N SER A 268 -40.52 -54.33 -23.93
CA SER A 268 -40.60 -53.29 -24.96
C SER A 268 -41.11 -51.97 -24.41
N ALA A 269 -42.19 -51.98 -23.62
CA ALA A 269 -42.76 -50.79 -22.99
C ALA A 269 -41.80 -50.19 -21.94
N ALA A 270 -41.17 -51.03 -21.12
CA ALA A 270 -40.18 -50.64 -20.13
C ALA A 270 -38.94 -50.06 -20.82
N SER A 271 -38.44 -50.68 -21.89
CA SER A 271 -37.32 -50.14 -22.67
C SER A 271 -37.69 -48.79 -23.29
N ALA A 272 -38.88 -48.66 -23.88
CA ALA A 272 -39.34 -47.37 -24.41
C ALA A 272 -39.47 -46.30 -23.32
N TYR A 273 -39.95 -46.66 -22.14
CA TYR A 273 -40.17 -45.75 -21.02
C TYR A 273 -38.87 -45.36 -20.30
N TYR A 274 -38.03 -46.33 -19.92
CA TYR A 274 -36.78 -46.08 -19.20
C TYR A 274 -35.66 -45.54 -20.10
N ASN A 275 -35.80 -45.66 -21.43
CA ASN A 275 -34.93 -44.94 -22.38
C ASN A 275 -35.45 -43.53 -22.71
N THR A 276 -36.60 -43.09 -22.18
CA THR A 276 -36.95 -41.67 -22.29
C THR A 276 -36.11 -40.83 -21.33
N PRO A 277 -35.44 -39.78 -21.81
CA PRO A 277 -34.69 -38.87 -20.95
C PRO A 277 -35.63 -38.22 -19.95
N VAL A 278 -35.19 -38.14 -18.69
CA VAL A 278 -35.87 -37.32 -17.68
C VAL A 278 -35.88 -35.88 -18.20
N THR A 279 -37.06 -35.37 -18.53
CA THR A 279 -37.20 -33.99 -19.04
C THR A 279 -37.43 -33.06 -17.85
N PRO A 280 -36.47 -32.20 -17.51
CA PRO A 280 -36.70 -31.18 -16.50
C PRO A 280 -37.75 -30.18 -16.99
N ILE A 281 -38.54 -29.69 -16.04
CA ILE A 281 -39.49 -28.62 -16.24
C ILE A 281 -39.28 -27.57 -15.15
N VAL A 282 -39.54 -26.30 -15.48
CA VAL A 282 -39.57 -25.25 -14.46
C VAL A 282 -40.75 -25.50 -13.52
N VAL A 283 -40.52 -25.38 -12.21
CA VAL A 283 -41.56 -25.66 -11.21
C VAL A 283 -42.76 -24.73 -11.43
N SER A 284 -43.97 -25.29 -11.45
CA SER A 284 -45.20 -24.53 -11.73
C SER A 284 -45.53 -23.45 -10.69
N SER A 285 -44.96 -23.53 -9.48
CA SER A 285 -45.08 -22.51 -8.45
C SER A 285 -44.22 -21.27 -8.69
N LEU A 286 -43.24 -21.34 -9.60
CA LEU A 286 -42.43 -20.19 -9.96
C LEU A 286 -43.23 -19.30 -10.91
N ASN A 287 -43.55 -18.08 -10.47
CA ASN A 287 -44.05 -17.06 -11.39
C ASN A 287 -42.92 -16.64 -12.33
N LEU A 288 -42.97 -17.13 -13.58
CA LEU A 288 -41.93 -16.92 -14.59
C LEU A 288 -41.65 -15.44 -14.85
N VAL A 289 -42.65 -14.57 -14.72
CA VAL A 289 -42.48 -13.11 -14.89
C VAL A 289 -41.61 -12.54 -13.79
N SER A 290 -41.94 -12.87 -12.54
CA SER A 290 -41.10 -12.46 -11.41
C SER A 290 -39.71 -13.10 -11.46
N GLY A 291 -39.61 -14.35 -11.94
CA GLY A 291 -38.35 -15.09 -12.05
C GLY A 291 -37.37 -14.45 -13.05
N TYR A 292 -37.82 -14.10 -14.26
CA TYR A 292 -36.92 -13.44 -15.22
C TYR A 292 -36.54 -12.03 -14.76
N MET A 293 -37.43 -11.30 -14.09
CA MET A 293 -37.11 -9.99 -13.51
C MET A 293 -36.06 -10.10 -12.40
N GLN A 294 -36.14 -11.14 -11.56
CA GLN A 294 -35.09 -11.46 -10.59
C GLN A 294 -33.77 -11.78 -11.28
N LEU A 295 -33.77 -12.56 -12.36
CA LEU A 295 -32.55 -12.86 -13.11
C LEU A 295 -31.92 -11.60 -13.73
N ILE A 296 -32.72 -10.67 -14.25
CA ILE A 296 -32.23 -9.37 -14.74
C ILE A 296 -31.56 -8.59 -13.59
N ALA A 297 -32.19 -8.53 -12.42
CA ALA A 297 -31.63 -7.85 -11.25
C ALA A 297 -30.29 -8.48 -10.83
N ILE A 298 -30.24 -9.81 -10.74
CA ILE A 298 -29.01 -10.57 -10.43
C ILE A 298 -27.91 -10.27 -11.45
N ARG A 299 -28.23 -10.31 -12.75
CA ARG A 299 -27.25 -10.01 -13.81
C ARG A 299 -26.69 -8.59 -13.69
N ASN A 300 -27.55 -7.60 -13.44
CA ASN A 300 -27.13 -6.21 -13.28
C ASN A 300 -26.23 -6.03 -12.04
N THR A 301 -26.60 -6.64 -10.92
CA THR A 301 -25.78 -6.65 -9.70
C THR A 301 -24.43 -7.31 -9.95
N LEU A 302 -24.42 -8.49 -10.58
CA LEU A 302 -23.20 -9.23 -10.91
C LEU A 302 -22.28 -8.41 -11.84
N SER A 303 -22.83 -7.68 -12.82
CA SER A 303 -22.04 -6.82 -13.70
C SER A 303 -21.37 -5.66 -12.93
N ALA A 304 -22.09 -5.05 -11.99
CA ALA A 304 -21.53 -4.02 -11.11
C ALA A 304 -20.46 -4.59 -10.18
N GLU A 305 -20.67 -5.78 -9.63
CA GLU A 305 -19.72 -6.48 -8.78
C GLU A 305 -18.45 -6.88 -9.54
N ILE A 306 -18.54 -7.39 -10.77
CA ILE A 306 -17.40 -7.67 -11.64
C ILE A 306 -16.57 -6.41 -11.87
N THR A 307 -17.22 -5.25 -12.06
CA THR A 307 -16.54 -3.97 -12.24
C THR A 307 -15.80 -3.53 -10.97
N LYS A 308 -16.39 -3.74 -9.78
CA LYS A 308 -15.71 -3.45 -8.51
C LYS A 308 -14.56 -4.40 -8.26
N LEU A 309 -14.76 -5.70 -8.52
CA LEU A 309 -13.77 -6.74 -8.35
C LEU A 309 -12.55 -6.50 -9.25
N SER A 310 -12.75 -6.06 -10.50
CA SER A 310 -11.63 -5.79 -11.40
C SER A 310 -10.71 -4.67 -10.91
N ALA A 311 -11.27 -3.66 -10.22
CA ALA A 311 -10.50 -2.57 -9.63
C ALA A 311 -9.60 -3.01 -8.45
N THR A 312 -9.98 -4.07 -7.75
CA THR A 312 -9.24 -4.60 -6.59
C THR A 312 -8.42 -5.86 -6.89
N THR A 313 -8.57 -6.44 -8.10
CA THR A 313 -7.92 -7.70 -8.47
C THR A 313 -6.57 -7.44 -9.14
N PRO A 314 -5.47 -8.09 -8.70
CA PRO A 314 -4.17 -7.96 -9.35
C PRO A 314 -4.21 -8.36 -10.83
N ALA A 315 -3.38 -7.71 -11.67
CA ALA A 315 -3.33 -7.96 -13.11
C ALA A 315 -3.09 -9.43 -13.49
N SER A 316 -2.33 -10.18 -12.68
CA SER A 316 -2.10 -11.62 -12.88
C SER A 316 -3.39 -12.44 -12.71
N ALA A 317 -4.23 -12.08 -11.73
CA ALA A 317 -5.51 -12.74 -11.49
C ALA A 317 -6.57 -12.35 -12.53
N LEU A 318 -6.54 -11.12 -13.07
CA LEU A 318 -7.45 -10.69 -14.14
C LEU A 318 -7.35 -11.55 -15.42
N ASN A 319 -6.17 -12.09 -15.69
CA ASN A 319 -5.92 -12.95 -16.86
C ASN A 319 -6.11 -14.44 -16.58
N ASN A 320 -6.35 -14.83 -15.33
CA ASN A 320 -6.55 -16.22 -14.96
C ASN A 320 -8.03 -16.62 -15.06
N SER A 321 -8.35 -17.55 -15.97
CA SER A 321 -9.71 -18.06 -16.16
C SER A 321 -10.27 -18.82 -14.96
N THR A 322 -9.43 -19.36 -14.08
CA THR A 322 -9.85 -20.08 -12.86
C THR A 322 -9.99 -19.17 -11.64
N SER A 323 -9.61 -17.88 -11.77
CA SER A 323 -9.85 -16.91 -10.70
C SER A 323 -11.33 -16.61 -10.53
N LEU A 324 -11.72 -16.01 -9.40
CA LEU A 324 -13.08 -15.50 -9.21
C LEU A 324 -13.47 -14.56 -10.37
N TYR A 325 -12.62 -13.60 -10.71
CA TYR A 325 -12.91 -12.69 -11.82
C TYR A 325 -13.12 -13.42 -13.17
N GLY A 326 -12.25 -14.38 -13.48
CA GLY A 326 -12.34 -15.18 -14.70
C GLY A 326 -13.63 -16.00 -14.78
N THR A 327 -13.98 -16.68 -13.69
CA THR A 327 -15.20 -17.50 -13.60
C THR A 327 -16.47 -16.65 -13.62
N LEU A 328 -16.51 -15.50 -12.95
CA LEU A 328 -17.67 -14.57 -13.03
C LEU A 328 -17.86 -14.02 -14.45
N LYS A 329 -16.77 -13.75 -15.18
CA LYS A 329 -16.86 -13.35 -16.59
C LYS A 329 -17.48 -14.45 -17.44
N THR A 330 -17.13 -15.71 -17.19
CA THR A 330 -17.76 -16.85 -17.87
C THR A 330 -19.26 -16.91 -17.55
N VAL A 331 -19.65 -16.80 -16.28
CA VAL A 331 -21.08 -16.78 -15.88
C VAL A 331 -21.83 -15.61 -16.53
N MET A 332 -21.23 -14.42 -16.57
CA MET A 332 -21.81 -13.26 -17.24
C MET A 332 -21.97 -13.47 -18.75
N ASN A 333 -20.98 -14.10 -19.39
CA ASN A 333 -21.05 -14.46 -20.79
C ASN A 333 -22.15 -15.49 -21.06
N ASP A 334 -22.31 -16.48 -20.20
CA ASP A 334 -23.40 -17.46 -20.30
C ASP A 334 -24.77 -16.78 -20.21
N LEU A 335 -24.95 -15.85 -19.28
CA LEU A 335 -26.17 -15.04 -19.19
C LEU A 335 -26.40 -14.22 -20.46
N ASN A 336 -25.37 -13.57 -20.99
CA ASN A 336 -25.49 -12.72 -22.18
C ASN A 336 -25.67 -13.51 -23.48
N THR A 337 -25.43 -14.81 -23.49
CA THR A 337 -25.57 -15.67 -24.67
C THR A 337 -26.82 -16.54 -24.62
N VAL A 338 -27.24 -16.97 -23.44
CA VAL A 338 -28.40 -17.86 -23.25
C VAL A 338 -29.67 -17.06 -22.95
N PHE A 339 -29.57 -15.97 -22.19
CA PHE A 339 -30.70 -15.13 -21.80
C PHE A 339 -30.86 -13.91 -22.73
N VAL A 340 -31.16 -14.23 -23.99
CA VAL A 340 -31.28 -13.28 -25.11
C VAL A 340 -32.65 -13.38 -25.80
N ASP A 341 -33.05 -12.32 -26.49
CA ASP A 341 -34.22 -12.32 -27.38
C ASP A 341 -33.94 -13.13 -28.67
N HIS A 342 -34.93 -13.20 -29.56
CA HIS A 342 -34.81 -13.93 -30.82
C HIS A 342 -33.84 -13.28 -31.84
N HIS A 343 -33.42 -12.03 -31.59
CA HIS A 343 -32.40 -11.32 -32.36
C HIS A 343 -30.99 -11.48 -31.75
N GLY A 344 -30.87 -12.14 -30.59
CA GLY A 344 -29.60 -12.31 -29.88
C GLY A 344 -29.22 -11.14 -28.98
N ASN A 345 -30.14 -10.19 -28.71
CA ASN A 345 -29.87 -9.12 -27.75
C ASN A 345 -30.17 -9.58 -26.32
N PRO A 346 -29.38 -9.18 -25.32
CA PRO A 346 -29.66 -9.49 -23.92
C PRO A 346 -31.06 -9.03 -23.49
N ILE A 347 -31.81 -9.91 -22.82
CA ILE A 347 -33.13 -9.55 -22.26
C ILE A 347 -32.96 -8.47 -21.19
N ILE A 348 -33.76 -7.40 -21.25
CA ILE A 348 -33.80 -6.30 -20.27
C ILE A 348 -35.21 -6.13 -19.70
N SER A 349 -35.39 -5.23 -18.72
CA SER A 349 -36.67 -5.05 -18.01
C SER A 349 -37.82 -4.59 -18.92
N THR A 350 -37.52 -4.01 -20.07
CA THR A 350 -38.49 -3.55 -21.07
C THR A 350 -38.60 -4.48 -22.27
N SER A 351 -37.92 -5.64 -22.27
CA SER A 351 -38.05 -6.64 -23.32
C SER A 351 -39.46 -7.22 -23.36
N ASN A 352 -39.85 -7.77 -24.52
CA ASN A 352 -41.14 -8.44 -24.66
C ASN A 352 -41.25 -9.60 -23.65
N GLN A 353 -42.34 -9.63 -22.89
CA GLN A 353 -42.54 -10.62 -21.81
C GLN A 353 -42.51 -12.06 -22.32
N TYR A 354 -43.06 -12.35 -23.51
CA TYR A 354 -43.08 -13.69 -24.07
C TYR A 354 -41.66 -14.20 -24.36
N GLU A 355 -40.83 -13.34 -24.95
CA GLU A 355 -39.42 -13.65 -25.25
C GLU A 355 -38.61 -13.79 -23.97
N ALA A 356 -38.81 -12.90 -23.00
CA ALA A 356 -38.14 -12.95 -21.71
C ALA A 356 -38.46 -14.24 -20.95
N VAL A 357 -39.72 -14.67 -20.93
CA VAL A 357 -40.13 -15.93 -20.29
C VAL A 357 -39.54 -17.14 -21.01
N SER A 358 -39.50 -17.13 -22.35
CA SER A 358 -38.89 -18.20 -23.14
C SER A 358 -37.39 -18.31 -22.89
N ALA A 359 -36.67 -17.18 -22.94
CA ALA A 359 -35.23 -17.12 -22.66
C ALA A 359 -34.91 -17.52 -21.21
N PHE A 360 -35.72 -17.08 -20.25
CA PHE A 360 -35.59 -17.46 -18.85
C PHE A 360 -35.77 -18.97 -18.66
N SER A 361 -36.79 -19.55 -19.29
CA SER A 361 -37.02 -21.00 -19.25
C SER A 361 -35.86 -21.77 -19.89
N LYS A 362 -35.29 -21.26 -20.99
CA LYS A 362 -34.10 -21.85 -21.62
C LYS A 362 -32.87 -21.81 -20.69
N TRP A 363 -32.65 -20.69 -20.02
CA TRP A 363 -31.56 -20.55 -19.04
C TRP A 363 -31.75 -21.48 -17.84
N MET A 364 -32.95 -21.51 -17.24
CA MET A 364 -33.30 -22.40 -16.13
C MET A 364 -33.08 -23.87 -16.46
N LEU A 365 -33.38 -24.26 -17.71
CA LEU A 365 -33.23 -25.63 -18.16
C LEU A 365 -31.82 -25.95 -18.65
N ASP A 366 -30.89 -25.00 -18.70
CA ASP A 366 -29.46 -25.21 -19.04
C ASP A 366 -29.22 -26.27 -20.13
N ASN A 367 -29.91 -26.14 -21.27
CA ASN A 367 -29.88 -27.09 -22.40
C ASN A 367 -30.25 -28.57 -22.09
N TYR A 368 -30.79 -28.89 -20.91
CA TYR A 368 -31.24 -30.24 -20.55
C TYR A 368 -32.41 -30.76 -21.43
N SER A 369 -33.13 -29.88 -22.12
CA SER A 369 -34.20 -30.26 -23.07
C SER A 369 -33.68 -30.68 -24.45
N SER A 370 -32.37 -30.60 -24.70
CA SER A 370 -31.76 -30.69 -26.04
C SER A 370 -31.27 -32.11 -26.41
N PHE A 371 -31.98 -33.16 -25.99
CA PHE A 371 -31.57 -34.55 -26.20
C PHE A 371 -31.35 -34.83 -27.71
N ASN A 372 -30.22 -35.45 -28.07
CA ASN A 372 -29.78 -35.73 -29.45
C ASN A 372 -29.50 -34.53 -30.36
N THR A 373 -29.29 -33.33 -29.80
CA THR A 373 -28.78 -32.17 -30.56
C THR A 373 -27.28 -31.96 -30.28
N PRO A 374 -26.51 -31.31 -31.17
CA PRO A 374 -25.11 -30.93 -30.89
C PRO A 374 -24.95 -30.10 -29.59
N SER A 375 -25.99 -29.36 -29.22
CA SER A 375 -26.13 -28.59 -27.97
C SER A 375 -26.33 -29.44 -26.71
N ALA A 376 -26.53 -30.77 -26.82
CA ALA A 376 -26.59 -31.67 -25.66
C ALA A 376 -25.28 -31.67 -24.85
N ASN A 377 -24.14 -31.43 -25.49
CA ASN A 377 -22.83 -31.31 -24.85
C ASN A 377 -22.69 -30.04 -23.99
N GLN A 378 -23.63 -29.09 -24.15
CA GLN A 378 -23.68 -27.85 -23.38
C GLN A 378 -24.66 -27.94 -22.20
N ALA A 379 -25.27 -29.11 -21.98
CA ALA A 379 -26.17 -29.31 -20.85
C ALA A 379 -25.43 -29.24 -19.51
N GLY A 380 -25.97 -28.47 -18.57
CA GLY A 380 -25.38 -28.29 -17.23
C GLY A 380 -24.16 -27.36 -17.19
N GLN A 381 -23.77 -26.72 -18.31
CA GLN A 381 -22.59 -25.86 -18.34
C GLN A 381 -22.77 -24.60 -17.51
N ILE A 382 -23.96 -23.98 -17.55
CA ILE A 382 -24.25 -22.77 -16.78
C ILE A 382 -24.16 -23.09 -15.29
N GLN A 383 -24.78 -24.20 -14.87
CA GLN A 383 -24.73 -24.64 -13.48
C GLN A 383 -23.30 -24.96 -13.01
N ASN A 384 -22.50 -25.61 -13.86
CA ASN A 384 -21.08 -25.88 -13.57
C ASN A 384 -20.29 -24.57 -13.43
N ASN A 385 -20.50 -23.61 -14.32
CA ASN A 385 -19.80 -22.32 -14.28
C ASN A 385 -20.20 -21.49 -13.04
N ILE A 386 -21.47 -21.50 -12.64
CA ILE A 386 -21.92 -20.90 -11.37
C ILE A 386 -21.24 -21.60 -10.19
N THR A 387 -21.20 -22.93 -10.18
CA THR A 387 -20.54 -23.72 -9.13
C THR A 387 -19.04 -23.39 -9.03
N PHE A 388 -18.35 -23.33 -10.16
CA PHE A 388 -16.93 -22.95 -10.20
C PHE A 388 -16.70 -21.52 -9.70
N ALA A 389 -17.60 -20.58 -10.03
CA ALA A 389 -17.53 -19.22 -9.52
C ALA A 389 -17.74 -19.16 -8.00
N ILE A 390 -18.68 -19.95 -7.45
CA ILE A 390 -18.90 -20.05 -5.99
C ILE A 390 -17.64 -20.58 -5.31
N THR A 391 -17.09 -21.70 -5.80
CA THR A 391 -15.87 -22.30 -5.23
C THR A 391 -14.66 -21.35 -5.34
N ALA A 392 -14.51 -20.65 -6.46
CA ALA A 392 -13.46 -19.63 -6.60
C ALA A 392 -13.65 -18.47 -5.61
N GLY A 393 -14.90 -18.08 -5.35
CA GLY A 393 -15.26 -17.05 -4.37
C GLY A 393 -14.97 -17.45 -2.94
N GLU A 394 -15.31 -18.69 -2.55
CA GLU A 394 -15.00 -19.26 -1.24
C GLU A 394 -13.48 -19.34 -1.01
N ASN A 395 -12.73 -19.87 -1.98
CA ASN A 395 -11.28 -19.95 -1.91
C ASN A 395 -10.61 -18.57 -1.78
N LEU A 396 -11.11 -17.57 -2.52
CA LEU A 396 -10.61 -16.20 -2.41
C LEU A 396 -10.96 -15.61 -1.05
N ASN A 397 -12.17 -15.82 -0.56
CA ASN A 397 -12.61 -15.33 0.75
C ASN A 397 -11.75 -15.89 1.88
N ASP A 398 -11.44 -17.19 1.85
CA ASP A 398 -10.58 -17.84 2.84
C ASP A 398 -9.14 -17.32 2.77
N THR A 399 -8.60 -17.14 1.56
CA THR A 399 -7.27 -16.54 1.36
C THR A 399 -7.21 -15.11 1.91
N GLN A 400 -8.25 -14.31 1.68
CA GLN A 400 -8.35 -12.93 2.18
C GLN A 400 -8.48 -12.90 3.72
N LYS A 401 -9.27 -13.80 4.32
CA LYS A 401 -9.37 -13.94 5.78
C LYS A 401 -8.04 -14.33 6.41
N GLU A 402 -7.31 -15.25 5.79
CA GLU A 402 -5.98 -15.65 6.27
C GLU A 402 -4.97 -14.50 6.14
N THR A 403 -5.07 -13.72 5.05
CA THR A 403 -4.29 -12.49 4.89
C THR A 403 -4.56 -11.49 6.01
N VAL A 404 -5.83 -11.26 6.38
CA VAL A 404 -6.19 -10.41 7.53
C VAL A 404 -5.59 -10.93 8.84
N ARG A 405 -5.65 -12.25 9.10
CA ARG A 405 -5.02 -12.85 10.29
C ARG A 405 -3.51 -12.62 10.31
N ASN A 406 -2.85 -12.80 9.17
CA ASN A 406 -1.42 -12.54 9.05
C ASN A 406 -1.09 -11.07 9.30
N TYR A 407 -1.88 -10.12 8.80
CA TYR A 407 -1.68 -8.71 9.10
C TYR A 407 -1.91 -8.38 10.58
N LEU A 408 -2.90 -8.98 11.23
CA LEU A 408 -3.09 -8.83 12.69
C LEU A 408 -1.90 -9.38 13.47
N PHE A 409 -1.36 -10.53 13.06
CA PHE A 409 -0.14 -11.08 13.65
C PHE A 409 1.07 -10.16 13.48
N ILE A 410 1.30 -9.64 12.26
CA ILE A 410 2.39 -8.69 11.98
C ILE A 410 2.19 -7.41 12.80
N PHE A 411 0.96 -6.94 12.95
CA PHE A 411 0.63 -5.79 13.80
C PHE A 411 1.00 -6.07 15.26
N GLU A 412 0.62 -7.22 15.82
CA GLU A 412 1.01 -7.60 17.18
C GLU A 412 2.53 -7.67 17.36
N GLU A 413 3.26 -8.30 16.43
CA GLU A 413 4.72 -8.39 16.47
C GLU A 413 5.39 -7.03 16.30
N TYR A 414 4.84 -6.17 15.43
CA TYR A 414 5.28 -4.80 15.26
C TYR A 414 5.17 -4.00 16.57
N TYR A 415 4.03 -4.10 17.28
CA TYR A 415 3.84 -3.42 18.56
C TYR A 415 4.75 -3.99 19.66
N LYS A 416 4.99 -5.30 19.68
CA LYS A 416 5.97 -5.92 20.59
C LYS A 416 7.39 -5.41 20.30
N SER A 417 7.76 -5.31 19.02
CA SER A 417 9.06 -4.79 18.58
C SER A 417 9.22 -3.31 18.95
N ALA A 418 8.21 -2.49 18.67
CA ALA A 418 8.18 -1.08 19.05
C ALA A 418 8.35 -0.93 20.56
N SER A 419 7.56 -1.64 21.37
CA SER A 419 7.69 -1.63 22.84
C SER A 419 9.10 -2.02 23.33
N SER A 420 9.70 -3.04 22.71
CA SER A 420 11.08 -3.48 23.01
C SER A 420 12.12 -2.40 22.69
N ALA A 421 11.95 -1.71 21.55
CA ALA A 421 12.80 -0.59 21.16
C ALA A 421 12.68 0.59 22.14
N LEU A 422 11.47 0.90 22.62
CA LEU A 422 11.24 1.94 23.63
C LEU A 422 11.88 1.62 24.97
N GLN A 423 11.79 0.36 25.40
CA GLN A 423 12.48 -0.11 26.60
C GLN A 423 13.99 0.02 26.45
N ALA A 424 14.56 -0.35 25.29
CA ALA A 424 15.99 -0.21 25.02
C ALA A 424 16.44 1.26 25.05
N ILE A 425 15.67 2.16 24.43
CA ILE A 425 15.96 3.61 24.47
C ILE A 425 15.88 4.13 25.91
N THR A 426 14.86 3.74 26.67
CA THR A 426 14.71 4.11 28.07
C THR A 426 15.90 3.63 28.91
N GLN A 427 16.38 2.40 28.70
CA GLN A 427 17.56 1.87 29.37
C GLN A 427 18.84 2.63 28.98
N ILE A 428 18.98 3.03 27.71
CA ILE A 428 20.11 3.84 27.25
C ILE A 428 20.06 5.22 27.93
N ILE A 429 18.90 5.86 28.00
CA ILE A 429 18.71 7.15 28.71
C ILE A 429 19.02 7.00 30.19
N GLN A 430 18.53 5.96 30.84
CA GLN A 430 18.82 5.68 32.25
C GLN A 430 20.33 5.48 32.48
N LYS A 431 21.02 4.74 31.61
CA LYS A 431 22.47 4.54 31.68
C LYS A 431 23.24 5.84 31.42
N MET A 432 22.80 6.68 30.49
CA MET A 432 23.39 7.99 30.25
C MET A 432 23.19 8.92 31.45
N ALA A 433 22.00 8.96 32.03
CA ALA A 433 21.70 9.75 33.23
C ALA A 433 22.52 9.27 34.44
N GLN A 434 22.66 7.96 34.63
CA GLN A 434 23.51 7.38 35.69
C GLN A 434 25.00 7.67 35.49
N ASN A 435 25.48 7.71 34.24
CA ASN A 435 26.86 8.07 33.93
C ASN A 435 27.15 9.56 34.06
N ILE A 436 26.14 10.44 33.96
CA ILE A 436 26.27 11.88 34.18
C ILE A 436 26.22 12.23 35.67
N ALA A 437 25.48 11.45 36.47
CA ALA A 437 25.35 11.66 37.91
C ALA A 437 26.55 11.13 38.74
N ARG A 438 27.51 10.44 38.11
CA ARG A 438 28.77 9.97 38.70
C ARG A 438 29.92 10.82 38.19
#